data_AF-B2VZ01-F1
#
_entry.id   AF-B2VZ01-F1
#
_cell.length_a   1.000
_cell.length_b   1.000
_cell.length_c   1.000
_cell.angle_alpha   90.00
_cell.angle_beta   90.00
_cell.angle_gamma   90.00
#
_symmetry.space_group_name_H-M   'P 1'
#
loop_
_entity.id
_entity.type
_entity.pdbx_description
1 polymer ?
#
loop_
_entity_poly.entity_id
_entity_poly.type
_entity_poly.pdbx_seq_one_letter_code
_entity_poly.pdbx_strand_id
1 'polypeptide(L)'
;MNAPTFLTIPVELRELIYGFLFSSYTIRHGLKKTGKSGDAQEPSNRIAILLSCHQVLAEANRHLPLNCTLHFRGTEDLLETLLSVDQSVVTRLRHIRVRAFPFPLYVSGGSQYYPTYYAAQALALLPGLCLDTLVVEDCWHGFGMGDGWRDVVTYFDIEALLRSNAWKHLTYITPCTDFIASGYDHRRKRSAQPETWDALLKERDGEEGGAEVQMYIVPDKQEGVTGNEKTEDGRIMQPWQAKPGHEVNENWRIAGPDQELKGEVRIVARRGKKATAVQLGLGEQRSWAEIKGKAAGGFAPEGWNPYHNGMADAVGWLYGGYGNRMQLANAALHS
;
A
#
# COMPACT_ATOMS: atom_id res chain seq x y z
N MET A 1 -47.62 18.62 -13.90
CA MET A 1 -46.31 19.16 -13.52
C MET A 1 -45.31 18.02 -13.60
N ASN A 2 -44.36 18.07 -14.55
CA ASN A 2 -43.32 17.05 -14.60
C ASN A 2 -42.39 17.26 -13.41
N ALA A 3 -42.15 16.21 -12.64
CA ALA A 3 -41.19 16.24 -11.55
C ALA A 3 -39.81 16.64 -12.11
N PRO A 4 -39.02 17.47 -11.40
CA PRO A 4 -37.66 17.79 -11.81
C PRO A 4 -36.88 16.49 -11.96
N THR A 5 -36.22 16.30 -13.10
CA THR A 5 -35.42 15.11 -13.38
C THR A 5 -33.95 15.41 -13.17
N PHE A 6 -33.14 14.38 -12.95
CA PHE A 6 -31.69 14.54 -12.76
C PHE A 6 -31.02 15.35 -13.89
N LEU A 7 -31.50 15.23 -15.14
CA LEU A 7 -30.97 15.95 -16.29
C LEU A 7 -31.35 17.45 -16.33
N THR A 8 -32.33 17.89 -15.52
CA THR A 8 -32.66 19.32 -15.37
C THR A 8 -31.70 20.07 -14.45
N ILE A 9 -30.88 19.36 -13.67
CA ILE A 9 -29.83 19.94 -12.84
C ILE A 9 -28.69 20.43 -13.75
N PRO A 10 -28.10 21.62 -13.57
CA PRO A 10 -26.92 22.07 -14.32
C PRO A 10 -25.76 21.05 -14.28
N VAL A 11 -24.99 20.98 -15.38
CA VAL A 11 -23.94 19.96 -15.53
C VAL A 11 -22.88 20.05 -14.43
N GLU A 12 -22.54 21.25 -13.98
CA GLU A 12 -21.56 21.51 -12.93
C GLU A 12 -21.98 20.85 -11.60
N LEU A 13 -23.28 20.89 -11.28
CA LEU A 13 -23.82 20.23 -10.10
C LEU A 13 -23.88 18.72 -10.28
N ARG A 14 -24.18 18.22 -11.49
CA ARG A 14 -24.12 16.79 -11.79
C ARG A 14 -22.70 16.24 -11.66
N GLU A 15 -21.69 16.98 -12.08
CA GLU A 15 -20.27 16.63 -11.91
C GLU A 15 -19.88 16.47 -10.44
N LEU A 16 -20.35 17.37 -9.56
CA LEU A 16 -20.16 17.24 -8.11
C LEU A 16 -20.84 15.98 -7.56
N ILE A 17 -22.05 15.68 -8.04
CA ILE A 17 -22.77 14.46 -7.66
C ILE A 17 -22.01 13.21 -8.08
N TYR A 18 -21.47 13.16 -9.31
CA TYR A 18 -20.65 12.03 -9.77
C TYR A 18 -19.39 11.86 -8.94
N GLY A 19 -18.69 12.96 -8.63
CA GLY A 19 -17.51 12.93 -7.77
C GLY A 19 -17.82 12.34 -6.40
N PHE A 20 -18.88 12.83 -5.75
CA PHE A 20 -19.32 12.35 -4.44
C PHE A 20 -19.79 10.89 -4.47
N LEU A 21 -20.52 10.50 -5.52
CA LEU A 21 -21.02 9.14 -5.66
C LEU A 21 -19.86 8.13 -5.77
N PHE A 22 -18.85 8.45 -6.58
CA PHE A 22 -17.73 7.55 -6.82
C PHE A 22 -16.65 7.63 -5.73
N SER A 23 -16.51 8.73 -4.98
CA SER A 23 -15.53 8.84 -3.89
C SER A 23 -15.74 7.81 -2.78
N SER A 24 -16.99 7.45 -2.54
CA SER A 24 -17.36 6.43 -1.56
C SER A 24 -17.30 5.00 -2.14
N TYR A 25 -17.07 4.84 -3.44
CA TYR A 25 -17.09 3.54 -4.12
C TYR A 25 -15.70 2.90 -4.12
N THR A 26 -15.63 1.66 -3.63
CA THR A 26 -14.41 0.86 -3.62
C THR A 26 -14.56 -0.36 -4.53
N ILE A 27 -13.66 -0.48 -5.50
CA ILE A 27 -13.57 -1.66 -6.36
C ILE A 27 -12.55 -2.60 -5.72
N ARG A 28 -12.96 -3.82 -5.39
CA ARG A 28 -12.13 -4.82 -4.72
C ARG A 28 -11.70 -5.90 -5.70
N HIS A 29 -10.39 -6.15 -5.80
CA HIS A 29 -9.78 -7.18 -6.66
C HIS A 29 -8.95 -8.17 -5.81
N GLY A 30 -8.99 -9.45 -6.17
CA GLY A 30 -8.30 -10.54 -5.43
C GLY A 30 -8.96 -10.95 -4.10
N LEU A 31 -9.89 -10.14 -3.58
CA LEU A 31 -10.66 -10.42 -2.37
C LEU A 31 -11.86 -11.31 -2.73
N LYS A 32 -11.75 -12.64 -2.59
CA LYS A 32 -12.94 -13.51 -2.70
C LYS A 32 -13.95 -13.13 -1.62
N LYS A 33 -15.24 -13.19 -1.95
CA LYS A 33 -16.31 -13.14 -0.95
C LYS A 33 -16.10 -14.33 -0.01
N THR A 34 -15.52 -14.09 1.16
CA THR A 34 -15.53 -15.09 2.22
C THR A 34 -16.99 -15.27 2.61
N GLY A 35 -17.61 -16.33 2.11
CA GLY A 35 -18.92 -16.78 2.55
C GLY A 35 -18.84 -17.21 4.01
N LYS A 36 -18.83 -16.24 4.92
CA LYS A 36 -19.26 -16.41 6.30
C LYS A 36 -20.46 -15.48 6.46
N SER A 37 -21.62 -16.11 6.50
CA SER A 37 -22.93 -15.53 6.83
C SER A 37 -22.82 -14.66 8.09
N GLY A 38 -22.76 -13.35 7.91
CA GLY A 38 -22.67 -12.36 8.98
C GLY A 38 -22.66 -10.95 8.44
N ASP A 39 -21.74 -10.66 7.51
CA ASP A 39 -21.66 -9.36 6.81
C ASP A 39 -21.90 -9.54 5.32
N ALA A 40 -23.17 -9.73 4.95
CA ALA A 40 -23.59 -9.54 3.56
C ALA A 40 -23.45 -8.05 3.25
N GLN A 41 -22.26 -7.61 2.85
CA GLN A 41 -22.07 -6.27 2.34
C GLN A 41 -22.91 -6.15 1.07
N GLU A 42 -24.05 -5.46 1.19
CA GLU A 42 -25.00 -5.18 0.12
C GLU A 42 -24.25 -4.76 -1.15
N PRO A 43 -24.57 -5.34 -2.32
CA PRO A 43 -23.93 -4.97 -3.56
C PRO A 43 -24.11 -3.47 -3.80
N SER A 44 -23.00 -2.74 -3.91
CA SER A 44 -23.04 -1.30 -4.10
C SER A 44 -23.57 -0.97 -5.51
N ASN A 45 -24.80 -0.48 -5.58
CA ASN A 45 -25.43 -0.04 -6.85
C ASN A 45 -24.92 1.32 -7.34
N ARG A 46 -23.82 1.84 -6.78
CA ARG A 46 -23.31 3.18 -7.10
C ARG A 46 -22.90 3.36 -8.56
N ILE A 47 -22.47 2.29 -9.23
CA ILE A 47 -22.16 2.32 -10.66
C ILE A 47 -23.39 2.17 -11.57
N ALA A 48 -24.57 1.85 -11.02
CA ALA A 48 -25.79 1.69 -11.81
C ALA A 48 -26.18 2.98 -12.55
N ILE A 49 -25.75 4.15 -12.06
CA ILE A 49 -25.95 5.44 -12.72
C ILE A 49 -25.36 5.44 -14.15
N LEU A 50 -24.27 4.71 -14.38
CA LEU A 50 -23.62 4.58 -15.69
C LEU A 50 -24.51 3.86 -16.71
N LEU A 51 -25.50 3.10 -16.23
CA LEU A 51 -26.44 2.34 -17.06
C LEU A 51 -27.78 3.08 -17.27
N SER A 52 -27.91 4.32 -16.76
CA SER A 52 -29.17 5.05 -16.82
C SER A 52 -29.48 5.61 -18.22
N CYS A 53 -28.55 6.35 -18.82
CA CYS A 53 -28.64 6.83 -20.20
C CYS A 53 -27.27 7.23 -20.77
N HIS A 54 -27.19 7.42 -22.09
CA HIS A 54 -25.94 7.78 -22.78
C HIS A 54 -25.31 9.09 -22.30
N GLN A 55 -26.14 10.11 -22.00
CA GLN A 55 -25.63 11.39 -21.51
C GLN A 55 -24.94 11.22 -20.15
N VAL A 56 -25.60 10.54 -19.21
CA VAL A 56 -25.04 10.28 -17.88
C VAL A 56 -23.79 9.39 -17.98
N LEU A 57 -23.79 8.38 -18.85
CA LEU A 57 -22.60 7.58 -19.10
C LEU A 57 -21.41 8.45 -19.55
N ALA A 58 -21.62 9.31 -20.54
CA ALA A 58 -20.58 10.20 -21.06
C ALA A 58 -20.05 11.18 -19.99
N GLU A 59 -20.96 11.76 -19.20
CA GLU A 59 -20.60 12.71 -18.15
C GLU A 59 -19.92 12.03 -16.95
N ALA A 60 -20.44 10.89 -16.47
CA ALA A 60 -20.03 10.25 -15.23
C ALA A 60 -18.82 9.31 -15.38
N ASN A 61 -18.66 8.64 -16.52
CA ASN A 61 -17.57 7.66 -16.73
C ASN A 61 -16.18 8.30 -16.53
N ARG A 62 -16.04 9.60 -16.81
CA ARG A 62 -14.76 10.29 -16.57
C ARG A 62 -14.45 10.50 -15.07
N HIS A 63 -15.45 10.54 -14.21
CA HIS A 63 -15.26 10.74 -12.77
C HIS A 63 -14.92 9.44 -12.05
N LEU A 64 -15.34 8.29 -12.58
CA LEU A 64 -15.17 7.00 -11.90
C LEU A 64 -13.72 6.72 -11.48
N PRO A 65 -12.72 6.60 -12.37
CA PRO A 65 -11.35 6.27 -11.96
C PRO A 65 -10.63 7.40 -11.20
N LEU A 66 -11.14 8.65 -11.31
CA LEU A 66 -10.60 9.80 -10.58
C LEU A 66 -11.01 9.80 -9.10
N ASN A 67 -12.10 9.14 -8.74
CA ASN A 67 -12.69 9.24 -7.40
C ASN A 67 -12.82 7.87 -6.70
N CYS A 68 -12.96 6.77 -7.44
CA CYS A 68 -13.06 5.46 -6.80
C CYS A 68 -11.73 5.04 -6.16
N THR A 69 -11.84 4.20 -5.12
CA THR A 69 -10.68 3.52 -4.54
C THR A 69 -10.56 2.12 -5.13
N LEU A 70 -9.41 1.77 -5.68
CA LEU A 70 -9.09 0.38 -6.02
C LEU A 70 -8.44 -0.28 -4.81
N HIS A 71 -9.01 -1.36 -4.31
CA HIS A 71 -8.48 -2.13 -3.20
C HIS A 71 -8.05 -3.52 -3.67
N PHE A 72 -6.75 -3.75 -3.68
CA PHE A 72 -6.11 -4.99 -4.08
C PHE A 72 -5.73 -5.82 -2.87
N ARG A 73 -6.02 -7.11 -2.92
CA ARG A 73 -5.59 -8.06 -1.90
C ARG A 73 -4.07 -8.24 -1.85
N GLY A 74 -3.39 -8.12 -2.99
CA GLY A 74 -1.95 -8.23 -3.07
C GLY A 74 -1.35 -7.45 -4.24
N THR A 75 -0.02 -7.40 -4.25
CA THR A 75 0.74 -6.68 -5.29
C THR A 75 0.57 -7.31 -6.67
N GLU A 76 0.45 -8.64 -6.78
CA GLU A 76 0.20 -9.26 -8.09
C GLU A 76 -1.22 -8.98 -8.61
N ASP A 77 -2.25 -8.97 -7.76
CA ASP A 77 -3.61 -8.57 -8.19
C ASP A 77 -3.60 -7.13 -8.76
N LEU A 78 -2.83 -6.25 -8.13
CA LEU A 78 -2.61 -4.89 -8.62
C LEU A 78 -1.95 -4.90 -9.99
N LEU A 79 -0.88 -5.67 -10.19
CA LEU A 79 -0.17 -5.76 -11.47
C LEU A 79 -1.05 -6.37 -12.57
N GLU A 80 -1.73 -7.48 -12.30
CA GLU A 80 -2.63 -8.15 -13.25
C GLU A 80 -3.77 -7.23 -13.69
N THR A 81 -4.34 -6.47 -12.75
CA THR A 81 -5.44 -5.54 -13.05
C THR A 81 -4.94 -4.31 -13.79
N LEU A 82 -3.86 -3.68 -13.33
CA LEU A 82 -3.44 -2.38 -13.88
C LEU A 82 -2.66 -2.49 -15.19
N LEU A 83 -1.99 -3.62 -15.45
CA LEU A 83 -1.35 -3.89 -16.74
C LEU A 83 -2.34 -4.38 -17.82
N SER A 84 -3.55 -4.80 -17.44
CA SER A 84 -4.59 -5.24 -18.39
C SER A 84 -5.53 -4.13 -18.85
N VAL A 85 -5.46 -2.94 -18.22
CA VAL A 85 -6.25 -1.77 -18.61
C VAL A 85 -5.44 -0.79 -19.45
N ASP A 86 -6.13 0.01 -20.25
CA ASP A 86 -5.49 1.03 -21.06
C ASP A 86 -4.74 2.06 -20.21
N GLN A 87 -3.63 2.55 -20.75
CA GLN A 87 -2.82 3.61 -20.16
C GLN A 87 -3.63 4.88 -19.81
N SER A 88 -4.69 5.16 -20.58
CA SER A 88 -5.60 6.27 -20.34
C SER A 88 -6.38 6.13 -19.02
N VAL A 89 -6.61 4.90 -18.56
CA VAL A 89 -7.23 4.59 -17.26
C VAL A 89 -6.19 4.75 -16.15
N VAL A 90 -5.01 4.13 -16.31
CA VAL A 90 -3.93 4.14 -15.30
C VAL A 90 -3.54 5.57 -14.89
N THR A 91 -3.39 6.46 -15.87
CA THR A 91 -3.03 7.88 -15.65
C THR A 91 -4.09 8.69 -14.88
N ARG A 92 -5.32 8.17 -14.81
CA ARG A 92 -6.46 8.81 -14.15
C ARG A 92 -6.76 8.23 -12.77
N LEU A 93 -6.12 7.14 -12.37
CA LEU A 93 -6.30 6.59 -11.03
C LEU A 93 -5.73 7.52 -9.98
N ARG A 94 -6.48 7.72 -8.89
CA ARG A 94 -6.08 8.60 -7.77
C ARG A 94 -5.98 7.92 -6.42
N HIS A 95 -6.70 6.82 -6.20
CA HIS A 95 -6.76 6.18 -4.89
C HIS A 95 -6.56 4.67 -5.01
N ILE A 96 -5.49 4.17 -4.41
CA ILE A 96 -5.19 2.74 -4.32
C ILE A 96 -4.99 2.34 -2.86
N ARG A 97 -5.55 1.19 -2.51
CA ARG A 97 -5.25 0.43 -1.29
C ARG A 97 -4.71 -0.93 -1.69
N VAL A 98 -3.59 -1.36 -1.13
CA VAL A 98 -2.98 -2.65 -1.48
C VAL A 98 -2.28 -3.25 -0.28
N ARG A 99 -2.36 -4.58 -0.12
CA ARG A 99 -1.49 -5.28 0.82
C ARG A 99 -0.17 -5.61 0.15
N ALA A 100 0.95 -5.12 0.70
CA ALA A 100 2.26 -5.12 0.06
C ALA A 100 2.97 -6.48 0.11
N PHE A 101 2.32 -7.54 -0.38
CA PHE A 101 2.98 -8.82 -0.56
C PHE A 101 4.14 -8.66 -1.56
N PRO A 102 5.35 -9.12 -1.23
CA PRO A 102 6.39 -9.24 -2.22
C PRO A 102 5.96 -10.18 -3.33
N PHE A 103 6.34 -9.86 -4.55
CA PHE A 103 5.96 -10.64 -5.71
C PHE A 103 7.18 -11.32 -6.34
N PRO A 104 7.07 -12.60 -6.72
CA PRO A 104 8.10 -13.31 -7.46
C PRO A 104 8.06 -12.97 -8.96
N LEU A 105 9.20 -13.07 -9.63
CA LEU A 105 9.29 -12.90 -11.10
C LEU A 105 9.38 -14.22 -11.88
N TYR A 106 8.50 -15.21 -11.59
CA TYR A 106 8.44 -16.47 -12.37
C TYR A 106 7.02 -17.08 -12.43
N VAL A 107 6.80 -17.99 -13.39
CA VAL A 107 5.46 -18.47 -13.79
C VAL A 107 4.94 -19.71 -13.06
N SER A 108 5.74 -20.56 -12.41
CA SER A 108 5.16 -21.76 -11.77
C SER A 108 6.00 -22.45 -10.69
N GLY A 109 5.31 -22.79 -9.58
CA GLY A 109 5.22 -24.12 -8.94
C GLY A 109 6.47 -24.86 -8.42
N GLY A 110 7.67 -24.44 -8.79
CA GLY A 110 8.91 -25.07 -8.33
C GLY A 110 9.35 -24.55 -6.95
N SER A 111 9.91 -25.44 -6.13
CA SER A 111 10.51 -25.11 -4.82
C SER A 111 11.87 -24.40 -4.91
N GLN A 112 12.26 -23.91 -6.09
CA GLN A 112 13.53 -23.24 -6.29
C GLN A 112 13.49 -21.81 -5.71
N TYR A 113 14.66 -21.28 -5.39
CA TYR A 113 14.82 -19.93 -4.85
C TYR A 113 14.75 -18.90 -5.98
N TYR A 114 13.96 -17.84 -5.81
CA TYR A 114 13.80 -16.82 -6.84
C TYR A 114 13.86 -15.39 -6.28
N PRO A 115 14.38 -14.43 -7.06
CA PRO A 115 14.30 -13.02 -6.74
C PRO A 115 12.84 -12.60 -6.53
N THR A 116 12.56 -12.08 -5.35
CA THR A 116 11.29 -11.45 -4.98
C THR A 116 11.54 -9.95 -4.85
N TYR A 117 10.55 -9.09 -5.08
CA TYR A 117 10.71 -7.63 -5.00
C TYR A 117 9.66 -7.01 -4.09
N TYR A 118 9.96 -5.83 -3.53
CA TYR A 118 9.02 -5.09 -2.68
C TYR A 118 7.86 -4.52 -3.52
N ALA A 119 6.75 -4.18 -2.86
CA ALA A 119 5.60 -3.60 -3.55
C ALA A 119 5.91 -2.26 -4.23
N ALA A 120 6.91 -1.53 -3.72
CA ALA A 120 7.39 -0.29 -4.35
C ALA A 120 7.85 -0.48 -5.81
N GLN A 121 8.48 -1.62 -6.13
CA GLN A 121 8.92 -1.94 -7.49
C GLN A 121 7.73 -2.19 -8.44
N ALA A 122 6.60 -2.69 -7.94
CA ALA A 122 5.41 -2.89 -8.77
C ALA A 122 4.89 -1.56 -9.33
N LEU A 123 4.97 -0.48 -8.54
CA LEU A 123 4.62 0.86 -9.02
C LEU A 123 5.47 1.25 -10.22
N ALA A 124 6.74 0.84 -10.27
CA ALA A 124 7.63 1.17 -11.37
C ALA A 124 7.30 0.52 -12.71
N LEU A 125 6.38 -0.45 -12.73
CA LEU A 125 5.83 -1.06 -13.94
C LEU A 125 4.59 -0.31 -14.48
N LEU A 126 4.13 0.71 -13.78
CA LEU A 126 2.89 1.44 -14.08
C LEU A 126 3.23 2.90 -14.40
N PRO A 127 3.80 3.19 -15.59
CA PRO A 127 4.10 4.56 -15.98
C PRO A 127 2.82 5.41 -15.95
N GLY A 128 2.97 6.71 -15.68
CA GLY A 128 1.86 7.65 -15.63
C GLY A 128 0.96 7.55 -14.41
N LEU A 129 1.14 6.55 -13.54
CA LEU A 129 0.43 6.45 -12.27
C LEU A 129 0.74 7.69 -11.41
N CYS A 130 -0.30 8.34 -10.91
CA CYS A 130 -0.20 9.58 -10.13
C CYS A 130 -1.35 9.63 -9.12
N LEU A 131 -1.15 8.92 -8.02
CA LEU A 131 -2.11 8.76 -6.94
C LEU A 131 -2.13 10.00 -6.06
N ASP A 132 -3.34 10.44 -5.70
CA ASP A 132 -3.53 11.37 -4.60
C ASP A 132 -3.32 10.65 -3.26
N THR A 133 -3.72 9.37 -3.18
CA THR A 133 -3.58 8.54 -1.98
C THR A 133 -3.17 7.11 -2.33
N LEU A 134 -2.11 6.63 -1.67
CA LEU A 134 -1.69 5.23 -1.64
C LEU A 134 -1.78 4.73 -0.21
N VAL A 135 -2.63 3.73 0.05
CA VAL A 135 -2.71 3.03 1.33
C VAL A 135 -2.06 1.67 1.16
N VAL A 136 -1.06 1.37 1.99
CA VAL A 136 -0.36 0.08 1.98
C VAL A 136 -0.64 -0.63 3.29
N GLU A 137 -1.10 -1.87 3.20
CA GLU A 137 -1.27 -2.75 4.35
C GLU A 137 -0.10 -3.72 4.49
N ASP A 138 0.35 -3.88 5.71
CA ASP A 138 1.41 -4.81 6.07
C ASP A 138 0.99 -6.27 5.82
N CYS A 139 1.81 -7.02 5.09
CA CYS A 139 1.62 -8.45 4.88
C CYS A 139 2.31 -9.34 5.93
N TRP A 140 3.21 -8.78 6.73
CA TRP A 140 4.17 -9.50 7.56
C TRP A 140 3.72 -9.80 8.99
N HIS A 141 2.77 -9.01 9.51
CA HIS A 141 2.42 -9.00 10.93
C HIS A 141 1.04 -9.60 11.23
N GLY A 142 0.73 -10.76 10.68
CA GLY A 142 -0.54 -11.47 10.94
C GLY A 142 -0.50 -12.45 12.12
N PHE A 143 -1.69 -12.96 12.48
CA PHE A 143 -1.86 -14.00 13.51
C PHE A 143 -0.99 -15.24 13.20
N GLY A 144 -0.18 -15.67 14.17
CA GLY A 144 0.71 -16.83 14.04
C GLY A 144 2.04 -16.57 13.32
N MET A 145 2.32 -15.31 12.94
CA MET A 145 3.64 -14.88 12.48
C MET A 145 4.42 -14.35 13.68
N GLY A 146 5.67 -14.75 13.87
CA GLY A 146 6.44 -14.42 15.09
C GLY A 146 7.95 -14.46 14.94
N ASP A 147 8.48 -14.42 13.71
CA ASP A 147 9.91 -14.24 13.50
C ASP A 147 10.26 -12.74 13.58
N GLY A 148 11.39 -12.38 14.21
CA GLY A 148 11.82 -10.97 14.29
C GLY A 148 12.35 -10.41 12.97
N TRP A 149 12.58 -11.27 11.97
CA TRP A 149 13.07 -10.86 10.66
C TRP A 149 12.03 -10.04 9.89
N ARG A 150 10.75 -10.35 10.07
CA ARG A 150 9.62 -9.58 9.54
C ARG A 150 9.65 -8.09 9.94
N ASP A 151 10.20 -7.77 11.11
CA ASP A 151 10.25 -6.41 11.64
C ASP A 151 11.22 -5.54 10.82
N VAL A 152 12.38 -6.14 10.48
CA VAL A 152 13.41 -5.53 9.63
C VAL A 152 12.89 -5.31 8.22
N VAL A 153 12.09 -6.25 7.72
CA VAL A 153 11.49 -6.14 6.41
C VAL A 153 10.51 -4.99 6.33
N THR A 154 9.54 -4.93 7.26
CA THR A 154 8.53 -3.88 7.26
C THR A 154 9.20 -2.50 7.26
N TYR A 155 10.28 -2.35 8.02
CA TYR A 155 11.10 -1.14 8.00
C TYR A 155 11.61 -0.78 6.59
N PHE A 156 12.22 -1.74 5.88
CA PHE A 156 12.75 -1.50 4.53
C PHE A 156 11.69 -1.39 3.45
N ASP A 157 10.52 -2.02 3.61
CA ASP A 157 9.39 -1.88 2.69
C ASP A 157 8.81 -0.46 2.75
N ILE A 158 8.64 0.08 3.96
CA ILE A 158 8.27 1.50 4.18
C ILE A 158 9.30 2.42 3.52
N GLU A 159 10.59 2.19 3.77
CA GLU A 159 11.65 3.02 3.18
C GLU A 159 11.64 2.96 1.64
N ALA A 160 11.44 1.78 1.05
CA ALA A 160 11.34 1.60 -0.39
C ALA A 160 10.15 2.38 -0.99
N LEU A 161 9.00 2.37 -0.31
CA LEU A 161 7.81 3.14 -0.70
C LEU A 161 8.01 4.66 -0.54
N LEU A 162 8.75 5.11 0.48
CA LEU A 162 9.11 6.51 0.64
C LEU A 162 9.99 7.01 -0.51
N ARG A 163 10.89 6.15 -0.99
CA ARG A 163 11.77 6.44 -2.13
C ARG A 163 11.06 6.37 -3.49
N SER A 164 9.99 5.58 -3.64
CA SER A 164 9.29 5.38 -4.93
C SER A 164 8.54 6.63 -5.42
N ASN A 165 8.10 6.67 -6.68
CA ASN A 165 7.14 7.69 -7.14
C ASN A 165 5.72 7.09 -7.18
N ALA A 166 4.81 7.73 -7.92
CA ALA A 166 3.41 7.35 -8.11
C ALA A 166 2.39 7.88 -7.09
N TRP A 167 2.79 8.53 -6.00
CA TRP A 167 1.85 8.95 -4.94
C TRP A 167 2.17 10.32 -4.34
N LYS A 168 1.12 11.02 -3.86
CA LYS A 168 1.20 12.30 -3.12
C LYS A 168 1.05 12.13 -1.61
N HIS A 169 0.13 11.28 -1.18
CA HIS A 169 -0.03 10.86 0.23
C HIS A 169 0.11 9.34 0.32
N LEU A 170 0.94 8.87 1.24
CA LEU A 170 1.15 7.47 1.55
C LEU A 170 0.73 7.21 3.00
N THR A 171 -0.09 6.20 3.21
CA THR A 171 -0.38 5.65 4.54
C THR A 171 0.02 4.19 4.56
N TYR A 172 1.06 3.85 5.31
CA TYR A 172 1.42 2.46 5.57
C TYR A 172 0.81 2.02 6.90
N ILE A 173 0.05 0.94 6.90
CA ILE A 173 -0.70 0.41 8.04
C ILE A 173 -0.13 -0.95 8.41
N THR A 174 0.31 -1.09 9.66
CA THR A 174 0.69 -2.38 10.24
C THR A 174 -0.20 -2.70 11.46
N PRO A 175 -0.63 -3.96 11.63
CA PRO A 175 -1.61 -4.32 12.65
C PRO A 175 -1.04 -4.37 14.07
N CYS A 176 0.27 -4.29 14.27
CA CYS A 176 0.87 -4.34 15.61
C CYS A 176 2.10 -3.43 15.75
N THR A 177 2.46 -3.15 17.00
CA THR A 177 3.63 -2.36 17.37
C THR A 177 4.95 -3.14 17.35
N ASP A 178 4.92 -4.42 16.98
CA ASP A 178 6.09 -5.30 17.09
C ASP A 178 7.26 -4.79 16.25
N PHE A 179 7.01 -4.33 15.02
CA PHE A 179 8.11 -3.91 14.14
C PHE A 179 8.86 -2.68 14.68
N ILE A 180 8.15 -1.73 15.31
CA ILE A 180 8.77 -0.55 15.94
C ILE A 180 9.40 -0.86 17.30
N ALA A 181 8.82 -1.80 18.06
CA ALA A 181 9.29 -2.16 19.39
C ALA A 181 10.43 -3.19 19.38
N SER A 182 10.63 -3.85 18.25
CA SER A 182 11.62 -4.91 18.09
C SER A 182 13.04 -4.38 18.01
N GLY A 183 13.93 -4.94 18.83
CA GLY A 183 15.38 -4.77 18.73
C GLY A 183 16.02 -5.62 17.64
N TYR A 184 15.25 -6.40 16.88
CA TYR A 184 15.81 -7.19 15.80
C TYR A 184 16.31 -6.24 14.69
N ASP A 185 17.61 -5.97 14.72
CA ASP A 185 18.35 -5.16 13.75
C ASP A 185 19.76 -5.75 13.59
N HIS A 186 19.83 -6.99 13.08
CA HIS A 186 21.09 -7.68 12.83
C HIS A 186 22.04 -6.90 11.90
N ARG A 187 21.53 -5.89 11.17
CA ARG A 187 22.31 -5.05 10.26
C ARG A 187 22.76 -3.73 10.89
N ARG A 188 22.26 -3.37 12.08
CA ARG A 188 22.43 -2.04 12.69
C ARG A 188 22.07 -0.90 11.73
N LYS A 189 21.03 -1.09 10.90
CA LYS A 189 20.59 -0.13 9.87
C LYS A 189 19.30 0.60 10.23
N ARG A 190 18.55 0.11 11.21
CA ARG A 190 17.30 0.74 11.63
C ARG A 190 17.63 1.98 12.44
N SER A 191 17.30 3.14 11.88
CA SER A 191 17.53 4.45 12.50
C SER A 191 16.27 4.92 13.24
N ALA A 192 16.38 6.01 14.00
CA ALA A 192 15.26 6.60 14.72
C ALA A 192 14.13 7.04 13.78
N GLN A 193 12.87 6.73 14.12
CA GLN A 193 11.70 7.05 13.30
C GLN A 193 10.69 7.90 14.08
N PRO A 194 9.92 8.79 13.43
CA PRO A 194 9.87 9.04 11.99
C PRO A 194 10.98 9.98 11.48
N GLU A 195 11.84 10.52 12.34
CA GLU A 195 12.83 11.56 11.99
C GLU A 195 13.70 11.21 10.78
N THR A 196 14.24 9.98 10.72
CA THR A 196 15.10 9.60 9.59
C THR A 196 14.31 9.48 8.29
N TRP A 197 13.09 8.92 8.33
CA TRP A 197 12.21 8.85 7.17
C TRP A 197 11.71 10.22 6.70
N ASP A 198 11.43 11.12 7.65
CA ASP A 198 11.07 12.51 7.38
C ASP A 198 12.22 13.26 6.69
N ALA A 199 13.44 13.14 7.21
CA ALA A 199 14.64 13.70 6.59
C ALA A 199 14.88 13.13 5.19
N LEU A 200 14.77 11.81 5.02
CA LEU A 200 14.89 11.14 3.73
C LEU A 200 13.90 11.68 2.70
N LEU A 201 12.64 11.89 3.12
CA LEU A 201 11.60 12.39 2.24
C LEU A 201 11.85 13.85 1.85
N LYS A 202 12.28 14.69 2.80
CA LYS A 202 12.60 16.10 2.60
C LYS A 202 13.84 16.31 1.73
N GLU A 203 14.89 15.51 1.91
CA GLU A 203 16.09 15.53 1.05
C GLU A 203 15.69 15.28 -0.41
N ARG A 204 14.77 14.34 -0.64
CA ARG A 204 14.31 13.96 -1.96
C ARG A 204 13.41 15.02 -2.63
N ASP A 205 12.44 15.55 -1.89
CA ASP A 205 11.40 16.44 -2.44
C ASP A 205 11.73 17.94 -2.28
N GLY A 206 12.82 18.25 -1.56
CA GLY A 206 13.22 19.59 -1.15
C GLY A 206 12.60 19.99 0.20
N GLU A 207 13.44 20.46 1.13
CA GLU A 207 13.04 20.79 2.51
C GLU A 207 11.92 21.84 2.59
N GLU A 208 11.95 22.84 1.70
CA GLU A 208 10.95 23.91 1.64
C GLU A 208 9.60 23.46 1.04
N GLY A 209 9.53 22.23 0.52
CA GLY A 209 8.37 21.71 -0.18
C GLY A 209 7.17 21.37 0.72
N GLY A 210 7.37 21.33 2.04
CA GLY A 210 6.34 20.88 3.00
C GLY A 210 6.11 19.37 2.99
N ALA A 211 7.11 18.61 2.55
CA ALA A 211 7.13 17.16 2.67
C ALA A 211 7.27 16.77 4.14
N GLU A 212 6.56 15.72 4.56
CA GLU A 212 6.55 15.29 5.97
C GLU A 212 6.30 13.79 6.09
N VAL A 213 6.92 13.17 7.09
CA VAL A 213 6.60 11.81 7.55
C VAL A 213 6.27 11.86 9.04
N GLN A 214 5.15 11.27 9.39
CA GLN A 214 4.68 11.12 10.77
C GLN A 214 4.39 9.65 11.04
N MET A 215 4.56 9.26 12.31
CA MET A 215 4.28 7.92 12.78
C MET A 215 3.32 8.00 13.95
N TYR A 216 2.33 7.11 13.92
CA TYR A 216 1.25 7.07 14.89
C TYR A 216 1.02 5.65 15.37
N ILE A 217 0.62 5.52 16.63
CA ILE A 217 -0.04 4.31 17.13
C ILE A 217 -1.53 4.61 17.24
N VAL A 218 -2.35 3.66 16.83
CA VAL A 218 -3.80 3.62 17.05
C VAL A 218 -4.03 2.55 18.11
N PRO A 219 -4.09 2.93 19.40
CA PRO A 219 -4.12 1.95 20.48
C PRO A 219 -5.39 1.11 20.45
N ASP A 220 -5.28 -0.16 20.82
CA ASP A 220 -6.44 -1.06 20.94
C ASP A 220 -7.47 -0.51 21.93
N LYS A 221 -6.98 0.14 22.99
CA LYS A 221 -7.79 0.84 24.00
C LYS A 221 -7.70 2.34 23.77
N GLN A 222 -8.84 2.97 23.49
CA GLN A 222 -8.94 4.40 23.18
C GLN A 222 -9.03 5.31 24.43
N GLU A 223 -9.04 4.72 25.62
CA GLU A 223 -9.08 5.45 26.90
C GLU A 223 -7.74 6.15 27.14
N GLY A 224 -7.76 7.47 27.36
CA GLY A 224 -6.56 8.25 27.66
C GLY A 224 -5.62 8.50 26.48
N VAL A 225 -6.00 8.11 25.26
CA VAL A 225 -5.20 8.35 24.06
C VAL A 225 -5.14 9.84 23.75
N THR A 226 -3.93 10.34 23.50
CA THR A 226 -3.68 11.75 23.20
C THR A 226 -3.34 11.91 21.72
N GLY A 227 -4.11 12.73 21.00
CA GLY A 227 -3.92 12.92 19.57
C GLY A 227 -5.04 13.76 18.95
N ASN A 228 -4.72 14.44 17.85
CA ASN A 228 -5.66 15.30 17.14
C ASN A 228 -6.17 14.66 15.84
N GLU A 229 -5.45 13.67 15.33
CA GLU A 229 -5.80 12.97 14.11
C GLU A 229 -6.61 11.72 14.39
N LYS A 230 -7.42 11.32 13.42
CA LYS A 230 -8.29 10.14 13.52
C LYS A 230 -8.19 9.29 12.28
N THR A 231 -8.32 7.98 12.47
CA THR A 231 -8.51 7.00 11.42
C THR A 231 -9.89 7.14 10.76
N GLU A 232 -10.11 6.39 9.68
CA GLU A 232 -11.37 6.41 8.92
C GLU A 232 -12.56 5.88 9.75
N ASP A 233 -12.30 5.03 10.75
CA ASP A 233 -13.28 4.51 11.71
C ASP A 233 -13.42 5.38 12.97
N GLY A 234 -12.71 6.51 13.03
CA GLY A 234 -12.84 7.51 14.11
C GLY A 234 -11.97 7.27 15.35
N ARG A 235 -11.11 6.24 15.35
CA ARG A 235 -10.12 6.01 16.41
C ARG A 235 -9.05 7.10 16.39
N ILE A 236 -8.62 7.53 17.58
CA ILE A 236 -7.60 8.57 17.76
C ILE A 236 -6.22 7.97 17.46
N MET A 237 -5.44 8.73 16.70
CA MET A 237 -4.05 8.43 16.35
C MET A 237 -3.12 9.20 17.31
N GLN A 238 -2.33 8.46 18.09
CA GLN A 238 -1.34 9.04 19.01
C GLN A 238 0.03 9.13 18.33
N PRO A 239 0.65 10.32 18.25
CA PRO A 239 1.99 10.47 17.69
C PRO A 239 3.00 9.57 18.39
N TRP A 240 3.93 9.01 17.63
CA TRP A 240 4.94 8.08 18.12
C TRP A 240 6.32 8.32 17.55
N GLN A 241 7.34 7.89 18.31
CA GLN A 241 8.73 7.87 17.88
C GLN A 241 9.43 6.59 18.33
N ALA A 242 10.20 5.97 17.45
CA ALA A 242 10.96 4.77 17.71
C ALA A 242 12.46 5.07 17.77
N LYS A 243 13.16 4.43 18.72
CA LYS A 243 14.62 4.50 18.81
C LYS A 243 15.32 3.66 17.73
N PRO A 244 16.61 3.91 17.45
CA PRO A 244 17.39 3.08 16.54
C PRO A 244 17.40 1.61 16.96
N GLY A 245 17.25 0.68 16.01
CA GLY A 245 17.06 -0.74 16.30
C GLY A 245 18.22 -1.36 17.06
N HIS A 246 19.45 -0.92 16.80
CA HIS A 246 20.63 -1.39 17.53
C HIS A 246 20.63 -1.00 19.02
N GLU A 247 20.08 0.17 19.38
CA GLU A 247 19.93 0.57 20.78
C GLU A 247 18.86 -0.27 21.48
N VAL A 248 17.75 -0.55 20.78
CA VAL A 248 16.68 -1.42 21.29
C VAL A 248 17.14 -2.87 21.44
N ASN A 249 18.06 -3.34 20.59
CA ASN A 249 18.68 -4.66 20.74
C ASN A 249 19.50 -4.76 22.03
N GLU A 250 20.24 -3.69 22.36
CA GLU A 250 21.09 -3.60 23.54
C GLU A 250 20.25 -3.43 24.82
N ASN A 251 19.14 -2.69 24.73
CA ASN A 251 18.16 -2.56 25.81
C ASN A 251 16.74 -2.54 25.25
N TRP A 252 16.05 -3.67 25.37
CA TRP A 252 14.69 -3.78 24.84
C TRP A 252 13.69 -2.84 25.51
N ARG A 253 13.99 -2.22 26.67
CA ARG A 253 13.08 -1.34 27.41
C ARG A 253 13.05 0.11 26.93
N ILE A 254 13.80 0.44 25.88
CA ILE A 254 13.92 1.83 25.38
C ILE A 254 13.37 1.98 23.96
N ALA A 255 12.48 1.10 23.48
CA ALA A 255 12.06 1.14 22.09
C ALA A 255 11.31 2.43 21.70
N GLY A 256 10.66 3.08 22.66
CA GLY A 256 9.99 4.37 22.51
C GLY A 256 9.34 4.82 23.83
N PRO A 257 8.68 6.00 23.87
CA PRO A 257 7.73 6.33 24.94
C PRO A 257 6.67 5.22 25.04
N ASP A 258 5.96 5.06 26.15
CA ASP A 258 4.81 4.13 26.31
C ASP A 258 4.94 2.72 25.68
N GLN A 259 6.11 2.09 25.67
CA GLN A 259 6.41 0.86 24.91
C GLN A 259 5.41 -0.31 25.12
N GLU A 260 4.66 -0.30 26.21
CA GLU A 260 3.59 -1.27 26.50
C GLU A 260 2.33 -1.07 25.64
N LEU A 261 2.21 0.07 24.95
CA LEU A 261 1.09 0.42 24.09
C LEU A 261 1.02 -0.56 22.91
N LYS A 262 -0.12 -1.23 22.79
CA LYS A 262 -0.43 -2.17 21.71
C LYS A 262 -1.55 -1.60 20.83
N GLY A 263 -1.42 -1.89 19.54
CA GLY A 263 -2.37 -1.47 18.53
C GLY A 263 -1.74 -1.41 17.15
N GLU A 264 -2.50 -0.84 16.23
CA GLU A 264 -2.12 -0.62 14.84
C GLU A 264 -1.12 0.54 14.75
N VAL A 265 -0.09 0.44 13.92
CA VAL A 265 0.84 1.56 13.65
C VAL A 265 0.56 2.09 12.25
N ARG A 266 0.52 3.41 12.13
CA ARG A 266 0.36 4.11 10.86
C ARG A 266 1.55 5.01 10.60
N ILE A 267 2.13 4.88 9.40
CA ILE A 267 3.14 5.81 8.89
C ILE A 267 2.44 6.63 7.83
N VAL A 268 2.29 7.92 8.08
CA VAL A 268 1.63 8.88 7.19
C VAL A 268 2.71 9.76 6.58
N ALA A 269 2.81 9.75 5.26
CA ALA A 269 3.78 10.55 4.52
C ALA A 269 3.08 11.41 3.47
N ARG A 270 3.50 12.67 3.34
CA ARG A 270 3.03 13.61 2.33
C ARG A 270 4.19 14.17 1.55
N ARG A 271 4.07 14.16 0.22
CA ARG A 271 5.05 14.75 -0.70
C ARG A 271 5.06 16.27 -0.61
N GLY A 272 6.19 16.87 -1.00
CA GLY A 272 6.31 18.31 -1.15
C GLY A 272 5.39 18.86 -2.27
N LYS A 273 4.94 20.11 -2.17
CA LYS A 273 4.01 20.76 -3.13
C LYS A 273 4.49 20.74 -4.58
N LYS A 274 5.81 20.72 -4.79
CA LYS A 274 6.46 20.70 -6.12
C LYS A 274 7.03 19.33 -6.49
N ALA A 275 6.81 18.31 -5.67
CA ALA A 275 7.34 16.98 -5.90
C ALA A 275 6.68 16.34 -7.11
N THR A 276 7.47 15.61 -7.90
CA THR A 276 6.94 14.82 -9.02
C THR A 276 6.32 13.53 -8.48
N ALA A 277 4.99 13.51 -8.37
CA ALA A 277 4.25 12.31 -7.96
C ALA A 277 3.99 11.33 -9.10
N VAL A 278 4.27 11.71 -10.35
CA VAL A 278 4.02 10.85 -11.53
C VAL A 278 5.10 9.78 -11.63
N GLN A 279 4.68 8.54 -11.84
CA GLN A 279 5.59 7.45 -12.13
C GLN A 279 6.13 7.52 -13.57
N LEU A 280 7.46 7.55 -13.72
CA LEU A 280 8.14 7.62 -15.02
C LEU A 280 8.69 6.25 -15.47
N GLY A 281 8.14 5.16 -14.93
CA GLY A 281 8.67 3.80 -15.05
C GLY A 281 8.63 3.19 -16.46
N LEU A 282 9.00 1.91 -16.54
CA LEU A 282 9.08 1.15 -17.78
C LEU A 282 7.67 0.93 -18.34
N GLY A 283 7.33 1.60 -19.43
CA GLY A 283 6.10 1.37 -20.16
C GLY A 283 6.24 0.22 -21.14
N GLU A 284 5.80 -0.96 -20.75
CA GLU A 284 5.57 -2.06 -21.68
C GLU A 284 4.07 -2.35 -21.71
N GLN A 285 3.43 -2.23 -22.87
CA GLN A 285 2.06 -2.73 -23.06
C GLN A 285 2.08 -4.26 -23.12
N ARG A 286 2.33 -4.87 -21.97
CA ARG A 286 2.40 -6.30 -21.77
C ARG A 286 1.63 -6.63 -20.51
N SER A 287 0.85 -7.70 -20.58
CA SER A 287 0.20 -8.27 -19.40
C SER A 287 1.25 -8.73 -18.38
N TRP A 288 0.85 -8.85 -17.12
CA TRP A 288 1.72 -9.37 -16.07
C TRP A 288 2.29 -10.76 -16.41
N ALA A 289 1.48 -11.63 -17.01
CA ALA A 289 1.90 -12.95 -17.47
C ALA A 289 2.99 -12.89 -18.56
N GLU A 290 2.89 -11.93 -19.47
CA GLU A 290 3.90 -11.73 -20.52
C GLU A 290 5.20 -11.17 -19.93
N ILE A 291 5.12 -10.23 -18.99
CA ILE A 291 6.30 -9.65 -18.31
C ILE A 291 7.05 -10.74 -17.56
N LYS A 292 6.35 -11.59 -16.79
CA LYS A 292 6.97 -12.72 -16.08
C LYS A 292 7.70 -13.70 -17.02
N GLY A 293 7.26 -13.79 -18.28
CA GLY A 293 7.87 -14.65 -19.29
C GLY A 293 7.73 -16.15 -18.99
N LYS A 294 8.11 -17.02 -19.92
CA LYS A 294 7.96 -18.49 -19.75
C LYS A 294 9.14 -19.17 -19.03
N ALA A 295 10.24 -18.47 -18.80
CA ALA A 295 11.47 -19.02 -18.26
C ALA A 295 11.79 -18.45 -16.86
N ALA A 296 12.29 -19.30 -15.97
CA ALA A 296 12.80 -18.89 -14.66
C ALA A 296 13.88 -17.81 -14.81
N GLY A 297 13.73 -16.68 -14.10
CA GLY A 297 14.69 -15.56 -14.16
C GLY A 297 14.54 -14.66 -15.40
N GLY A 298 13.47 -14.80 -16.18
CA GLY A 298 13.29 -14.07 -17.44
C GLY A 298 13.04 -12.56 -17.30
N PHE A 299 12.49 -12.12 -16.17
CA PHE A 299 12.32 -10.70 -15.86
C PHE A 299 13.26 -10.34 -14.70
N ALA A 300 14.27 -9.51 -14.98
CA ALA A 300 15.23 -9.00 -14.00
C ALA A 300 15.62 -7.58 -14.41
N PRO A 301 14.82 -6.56 -14.07
CA PRO A 301 15.13 -5.19 -14.43
C PRO A 301 16.49 -4.75 -13.87
N GLU A 302 17.29 -4.11 -14.70
CA GLU A 302 18.58 -3.54 -14.26
C GLU A 302 18.34 -2.49 -13.15
N GLY A 303 19.16 -2.56 -12.10
CA GLY A 303 19.07 -1.64 -10.96
C GLY A 303 18.00 -1.98 -9.92
N TRP A 304 17.20 -3.03 -10.12
CA TRP A 304 16.33 -3.51 -9.05
C TRP A 304 17.10 -4.45 -8.14
N ASN A 305 17.11 -4.12 -6.86
CA ASN A 305 17.64 -5.03 -5.85
C ASN A 305 16.54 -6.02 -5.43
N PRO A 306 16.80 -7.32 -5.51
CA PRO A 306 15.94 -8.31 -4.90
C PRO A 306 15.75 -8.01 -3.42
N TYR A 307 14.62 -8.45 -2.91
CA TYR A 307 14.11 -8.21 -1.57
C TYR A 307 15.02 -8.72 -0.42
N HIS A 308 16.00 -9.58 -0.72
CA HIS A 308 17.05 -9.94 0.22
C HIS A 308 18.28 -9.04 0.01
N ASN A 309 18.75 -8.40 1.08
CA ASN A 309 19.85 -7.44 1.00
C ASN A 309 21.24 -8.09 1.24
N GLY A 310 21.28 -9.40 1.52
CA GLY A 310 22.52 -10.14 1.73
C GLY A 310 22.28 -11.63 2.06
N MET A 311 23.37 -12.37 2.24
CA MET A 311 23.31 -13.83 2.48
C MET A 311 22.60 -14.17 3.80
N ALA A 312 22.79 -13.38 4.86
CA ALA A 312 22.08 -13.57 6.13
C ALA A 312 20.56 -13.45 5.96
N ASP A 313 20.10 -12.52 5.13
CA ASP A 313 18.67 -12.36 4.82
C ASP A 313 18.16 -13.46 3.91
N ALA A 314 18.95 -13.86 2.91
CA ALA A 314 18.60 -14.98 2.07
C ALA A 314 18.43 -16.25 2.91
N VAL A 315 19.33 -16.50 3.86
CA VAL A 315 19.29 -17.61 4.82
C VAL A 315 18.11 -17.45 5.79
N GLY A 316 17.89 -16.26 6.38
CA GLY A 316 16.73 -16.00 7.24
C GLY A 316 15.39 -16.16 6.51
N TRP A 317 15.36 -15.77 5.23
CA TRP A 317 14.24 -15.99 4.35
C TRP A 317 14.03 -17.49 4.12
N LEU A 318 15.07 -18.22 3.71
CA LEU A 318 15.09 -19.67 3.41
C LEU A 318 14.71 -20.53 4.62
N TYR A 319 15.33 -20.31 5.78
CA TYR A 319 15.23 -21.18 6.95
C TYR A 319 14.24 -20.67 8.00
N GLY A 320 13.95 -19.36 8.04
CA GLY A 320 13.15 -18.71 9.09
C GLY A 320 11.67 -18.55 8.75
N GLY A 321 11.10 -19.35 7.84
CA GLY A 321 9.66 -19.30 7.53
C GLY A 321 9.28 -19.17 6.06
N TYR A 322 10.22 -19.39 5.11
CA TYR A 322 9.93 -19.42 3.66
C TYR A 322 8.65 -20.18 3.33
N GLY A 323 8.47 -21.39 3.86
CA GLY A 323 7.31 -22.23 3.58
C GLY A 323 6.00 -21.60 4.03
N ASN A 324 5.95 -21.02 5.23
CA ASN A 324 4.75 -20.36 5.76
C ASN A 324 4.45 -19.05 5.00
N ARG A 325 5.50 -18.28 4.66
CA ARG A 325 5.37 -17.04 3.87
C ARG A 325 4.94 -17.30 2.43
N MET A 326 5.49 -18.34 1.80
CA MET A 326 5.03 -18.78 0.48
C MET A 326 3.64 -19.38 0.53
N GLN A 327 3.25 -20.05 1.62
CA GLN A 327 1.86 -20.47 1.81
C GLN A 327 0.93 -19.27 1.97
N LEU A 328 1.34 -18.21 2.68
CA LEU A 328 0.57 -16.98 2.84
C LEU A 328 0.48 -16.19 1.54
N ALA A 329 1.59 -16.07 0.79
CA ALA A 329 1.61 -15.48 -0.53
C ALA A 329 0.74 -16.31 -1.49
N ASN A 330 0.94 -17.63 -1.59
CA ASN A 330 0.11 -18.52 -2.41
C ASN A 330 -1.37 -18.49 -1.99
N ALA A 331 -1.68 -18.47 -0.70
CA ALA A 331 -3.06 -18.33 -0.23
C ALA A 331 -3.62 -16.95 -0.58
N ALA A 332 -2.83 -15.88 -0.49
CA ALA A 332 -3.22 -14.54 -0.93
C ALA A 332 -3.50 -14.50 -2.45
N LEU A 333 -2.70 -15.21 -3.24
CA LEU A 333 -2.76 -15.25 -4.70
C LEU A 333 -3.84 -16.19 -5.26
N HIS A 334 -4.20 -17.25 -4.52
CA HIS A 334 -5.10 -18.29 -5.03
C HIS A 334 -6.43 -18.45 -4.27
N SER A 335 -6.56 -17.92 -3.05
CA SER A 335 -7.70 -18.27 -2.18
C SER A 335 -8.92 -17.39 -2.30
#